data_AF-A0A7S2MPQ9-F1
#
_entry.id   AF-A0A7S2MPQ9-F1
#
_cell.length_a   1.000
_cell.length_b   1.000
_cell.length_c   1.000
_cell.angle_alpha   90.00
_cell.angle_beta   90.00
_cell.angle_gamma   90.00
#
_symmetry.space_group_name_H-M   'P 1'
#
loop_
_entity.id
_entity.type
_entity.pdbx_description
1 polymer ?
#
loop_
_entity_poly.entity_id
_entity_poly.type
_entity_poly.pdbx_seq_one_letter_code
_entity_poly.pdbx_strand_id
1 'polypeptide(L)'
;KGVLNSTRFDNAIGFLILLNALTIGIQTDYAAKNITENFPTEYQIIERIFLACFALELSLRIYVQKLSFFCEWKTWMWNYFDMCIVLAQICEEVLTLVQASNDSTNAEQFKLLRLLRILRIVRILRVVRVLHLISELR
;
A
#
# COMPACT_ATOMS: atom_id res chain seq x y z
N LYS A 1 6.49 -12.91 20.60
CA LYS A 1 7.23 -11.62 20.56
C LYS A 1 8.53 -11.68 19.74
N GLY A 2 9.20 -12.84 19.56
CA GLY A 2 10.53 -12.89 18.93
C GLY A 2 10.61 -12.73 17.39
N VAL A 3 9.57 -13.10 16.64
CA VAL A 3 9.64 -13.07 15.15
C VAL A 3 9.44 -11.66 14.58
N LEU A 4 8.54 -10.87 15.19
CA LEU A 4 8.18 -9.52 14.75
C LEU A 4 9.19 -8.43 15.16
N ASN A 5 9.98 -8.64 16.21
CA ASN A 5 11.08 -7.75 16.59
C ASN A 5 12.43 -8.20 15.99
N SER A 6 12.41 -9.17 15.09
CA SER A 6 13.65 -9.59 14.45
C SER A 6 13.96 -8.63 13.30
N THR A 7 15.20 -8.13 13.27
CA THR A 7 15.71 -7.29 12.18
C THR A 7 15.48 -7.91 10.80
N ARG A 8 15.36 -9.25 10.73
CA ARG A 8 15.03 -9.98 9.49
C ARG A 8 13.61 -9.70 8.99
N PHE A 9 12.64 -9.58 9.89
CA PHE A 9 11.26 -9.25 9.54
C PHE A 9 11.18 -7.81 9.02
N ASP A 10 11.77 -6.86 9.74
CA ASP A 10 11.77 -5.46 9.33
C ASP A 10 12.50 -5.24 7.99
N ASN A 11 13.63 -5.95 7.78
CA ASN A 11 14.33 -5.93 6.50
C ASN A 11 13.50 -6.54 5.36
N ALA A 12 12.76 -7.63 5.62
CA ALA A 12 11.89 -8.24 4.62
C ALA A 12 10.74 -7.29 4.22
N ILE A 13 10.14 -6.59 5.19
CA ILE A 13 9.09 -5.60 4.91
C ILE A 13 9.67 -4.39 4.18
N GLY A 14 10.84 -3.90 4.59
CA GLY A 14 11.56 -2.85 3.87
C GLY A 14 11.84 -3.23 2.41
N PHE A 15 12.26 -4.46 2.18
CA PHE A 15 12.45 -5.00 0.83
C PHE A 15 11.15 -5.05 0.02
N LEU A 16 10.04 -5.50 0.62
CA LEU A 16 8.72 -5.49 -0.02
C LEU A 16 8.26 -4.07 -0.37
N ILE A 17 8.52 -3.08 0.47
CA ILE A 17 8.22 -1.66 0.20
C ILE A 17 9.00 -1.18 -1.03
N LEU A 18 10.30 -1.51 -1.11
CA LEU A 18 11.14 -1.13 -2.25
C LEU A 18 10.68 -1.80 -3.55
N LEU A 19 10.34 -3.09 -3.50
CA LEU A 19 9.79 -3.80 -4.66
C LEU A 19 8.45 -3.22 -5.11
N ASN A 20 7.58 -2.85 -4.16
CA ASN A 20 6.31 -2.21 -4.49
C ASN A 20 6.54 -0.85 -5.18
N ALA A 21 7.46 -0.04 -4.66
CA ALA A 21 7.80 1.25 -5.28
C ALA A 21 8.38 1.09 -6.69
N LEU A 22 9.25 0.10 -6.90
CA LEU A 22 9.80 -0.22 -8.24
C LEU A 22 8.70 -0.65 -9.20
N THR A 23 7.76 -1.49 -8.74
CA THR A 23 6.61 -1.92 -9.53
C THR A 23 5.73 -0.73 -9.94
N ILE A 24 5.45 0.20 -9.02
CA ILE A 24 4.71 1.43 -9.31
C ILE A 24 5.46 2.28 -10.34
N GLY A 25 6.79 2.37 -10.25
CA GLY A 25 7.64 3.05 -11.23
C GLY A 25 7.51 2.45 -12.64
N ILE A 26 7.60 1.12 -12.76
CA ILE A 26 7.41 0.41 -14.03
C ILE A 26 6.01 0.64 -14.60
N GLN A 27 4.98 0.51 -13.76
CA GLN A 27 3.59 0.77 -14.17
C GLN A 27 3.40 2.21 -14.65
N THR A 28 4.05 3.17 -14.00
CA THR A 28 3.96 4.59 -14.38
C THR A 28 4.64 4.85 -15.72
N ASP A 29 5.83 4.28 -15.96
CA ASP A 29 6.52 4.35 -17.26
C ASP A 29 5.71 3.68 -18.37
N TYR A 30 5.12 2.52 -18.09
CA TYR A 30 4.22 1.84 -19.02
C TYR A 30 2.99 2.68 -19.35
N ALA A 31 2.35 3.27 -18.35
CA ALA A 31 1.19 4.13 -18.53
C ALA A 31 1.50 5.42 -19.31
N ALA A 32 2.70 5.98 -19.14
CA ALA A 32 3.16 7.13 -19.89
C ALA A 32 3.38 6.82 -21.39
N LYS A 33 3.83 5.59 -21.70
CA LYS A 33 4.06 5.12 -23.07
C LYS A 33 2.77 4.65 -23.76
N ASN A 34 1.80 4.14 -23.01
CA ASN A 34 0.57 3.53 -23.51
C ASN A 34 -0.69 4.24 -22.96
N ILE A 35 -0.84 5.53 -23.29
CA ILE A 35 -1.85 6.44 -22.72
C ILE A 35 -3.30 5.94 -22.90
N THR A 36 -3.57 5.16 -23.95
CA THR A 36 -4.91 4.69 -24.35
C THR A 36 -5.23 3.24 -23.98
N GLU A 37 -4.27 2.47 -23.46
CA GLU A 37 -4.53 1.07 -23.07
C GLU A 37 -4.86 0.94 -21.58
N ASN A 38 -5.83 0.09 -21.26
CA ASN A 38 -6.06 -0.33 -19.88
C ASN A 38 -4.82 -1.06 -19.36
N PHE A 39 -4.55 -0.92 -18.06
CA PHE A 39 -3.43 -1.64 -17.44
C PHE A 39 -3.60 -3.16 -17.65
N PRO A 40 -2.54 -3.84 -18.14
CA PRO A 40 -2.52 -5.29 -18.22
C PRO A 40 -2.91 -5.95 -16.88
N THR A 41 -3.65 -7.05 -16.95
CA THR A 41 -4.20 -7.76 -15.79
C THR A 41 -3.09 -8.21 -14.82
N GLU A 42 -1.88 -8.46 -15.32
CA GLU A 42 -0.71 -8.85 -14.54
C GLU A 42 -0.36 -7.78 -13.48
N TYR A 43 -0.43 -6.49 -13.84
CA TYR A 43 -0.13 -5.41 -12.90
C TYR A 43 -1.14 -5.36 -11.76
N GLN A 44 -2.42 -5.60 -12.05
CA GLN A 44 -3.48 -5.62 -11.04
C GLN A 44 -3.30 -6.79 -10.05
N ILE A 45 -2.86 -7.96 -10.54
CA ILE A 45 -2.56 -9.11 -9.69
C ILE A 45 -1.40 -8.79 -8.76
N ILE A 46 -0.32 -8.21 -9.28
CA ILE A 46 0.85 -7.83 -8.49
C ILE A 46 0.48 -6.81 -7.42
N GLU A 47 -0.31 -5.78 -7.76
CA GLU A 47 -0.78 -4.79 -6.78
C GLU A 47 -1.60 -5.45 -5.65
N ARG A 48 -2.48 -6.40 -6.00
CA ARG A 48 -3.27 -7.18 -5.03
C ARG A 48 -2.40 -8.00 -4.09
N ILE A 49 -1.34 -8.62 -4.61
CA ILE A 49 -0.38 -9.39 -3.80
C ILE A 49 0.31 -8.47 -2.79
N PHE A 50 0.84 -7.32 -3.23
CA PHE A 50 1.45 -6.35 -2.32
C PHE A 50 0.46 -5.87 -1.26
N LEU A 51 -0.77 -5.54 -1.66
CA LEU A 51 -1.82 -5.15 -0.73
C LEU A 51 -2.09 -6.23 0.32
N ALA A 52 -2.24 -7.49 -0.10
CA ALA A 52 -2.45 -8.62 0.82
C ALA A 52 -1.28 -8.79 1.79
N CYS A 53 -0.04 -8.70 1.32
CA CYS A 53 1.16 -8.77 2.17
C CYS A 53 1.18 -7.65 3.22
N PHE A 54 0.93 -6.40 2.83
CA PHE A 54 0.93 -5.27 3.75
C PHE A 54 -0.26 -5.29 4.71
N ALA A 55 -1.44 -5.72 4.25
CA ALA A 55 -2.61 -5.88 5.12
C ALA A 55 -2.39 -6.97 6.18
N LEU A 56 -1.79 -8.10 5.78
CA LEU A 56 -1.43 -9.18 6.69
C LEU A 56 -0.38 -8.73 7.70
N GLU A 57 0.65 -8.04 7.25
CA GLU A 57 1.70 -7.53 8.14
C GLU A 57 1.17 -6.48 9.13
N LEU A 58 0.33 -5.55 8.70
CA LEU A 58 -0.35 -4.59 9.56
C LEU A 58 -1.23 -5.31 10.60
N SER A 59 -1.99 -6.32 10.17
CA SER A 59 -2.85 -7.10 11.06
C SER A 59 -2.04 -7.85 12.12
N LEU A 60 -0.90 -8.44 11.74
CA LEU A 60 0.02 -9.10 12.68
C LEU A 60 0.61 -8.10 13.68
N ARG A 61 1.01 -6.90 13.23
CA ARG A 61 1.52 -5.83 14.11
C ARG A 61 0.46 -5.42 15.14
N ILE A 62 -0.78 -5.18 14.70
CA ILE A 62 -1.89 -4.84 15.60
C ILE A 62 -2.14 -5.97 16.61
N TYR A 63 -2.16 -7.23 16.16
CA TYR A 63 -2.38 -8.39 17.02
C TYR A 63 -1.33 -8.52 18.13
N VAL A 64 -0.06 -8.25 17.81
CA VAL A 64 1.06 -8.44 18.75
C VAL A 64 1.32 -7.23 19.63
N GLN A 65 1.25 -6.02 19.08
CA GLN A 65 1.53 -4.79 19.83
C GLN A 65 0.30 -4.27 20.60
N LYS A 66 -0.93 -4.63 20.18
CA LYS A 66 -2.19 -4.26 20.84
C LYS A 66 -2.25 -2.75 21.13
N LEU A 67 -2.40 -2.35 22.39
CA LEU A 67 -2.43 -0.93 22.80
C LEU A 67 -1.11 -0.19 22.51
N SER A 68 0.04 -0.88 22.50
CA SER A 68 1.33 -0.26 22.17
C SER A 68 1.36 0.24 20.73
N PHE A 69 0.64 -0.44 19.81
CA PHE A 69 0.55 -0.03 18.41
C PHE A 69 0.04 1.41 18.27
N PHE A 70 -0.90 1.81 19.14
CA PHE A 70 -1.60 3.09 19.08
C PHE A 70 -1.01 4.16 20.02
N CYS A 71 -0.38 3.76 21.12
CA CYS A 71 0.04 4.70 22.18
C CYS A 71 1.56 4.91 22.27
N GLU A 72 2.36 4.15 21.53
CA GLU A 72 3.82 4.25 21.61
C GLU A 72 4.34 5.54 20.95
N TRP A 73 4.83 6.47 21.78
CA TRP A 73 5.17 7.84 21.39
C TRP A 73 6.12 7.98 20.19
N LYS A 74 7.01 7.01 19.97
CA LYS A 74 7.97 7.05 18.86
C LYS A 74 7.41 6.52 17.54
N THR A 75 6.51 5.54 17.59
CA THR A 75 6.10 4.74 16.42
C THR A 75 4.63 4.93 16.03
N TRP A 76 3.79 5.50 16.92
CA TRP A 76 2.35 5.65 16.70
C TRP A 76 2.02 6.34 15.37
N MET A 77 2.69 7.46 15.05
CA MET A 77 2.40 8.22 13.83
C MET A 77 2.67 7.39 12.55
N TRP A 78 3.73 6.58 12.54
CA TRP A 78 4.07 5.70 11.42
C TRP A 78 3.10 4.52 11.29
N ASN A 79 2.66 3.97 12.43
CA ASN A 79 1.65 2.92 12.48
C ASN A 79 0.30 3.41 11.94
N TYR A 80 -0.13 4.63 12.31
CA TYR A 80 -1.32 5.28 11.76
C TYR A 80 -1.18 5.57 10.27
N PHE A 81 -0.02 6.06 9.84
CA PHE A 81 0.26 6.32 8.43
C PHE A 81 0.13 5.06 7.58
N ASP A 82 0.76 3.95 7.99
CA ASP A 82 0.66 2.68 7.29
C ASP A 82 -0.77 2.17 7.21
N MET A 83 -1.50 2.25 8.32
CA MET A 83 -2.91 1.87 8.41
C MET A 83 -3.76 2.68 7.44
N CYS A 84 -3.60 4.00 7.40
CA CYS A 84 -4.30 4.87 6.45
C CYS A 84 -4.01 4.45 5.00
N ILE A 85 -2.75 4.13 4.66
CA ILE A 85 -2.41 3.69 3.31
C ILE A 85 -3.04 2.33 2.99
N VAL A 86 -2.97 1.34 3.89
CA VAL A 86 -3.59 0.02 3.66
C VAL A 86 -5.10 0.18 3.46
N LEU A 87 -5.76 0.97 4.31
CA LEU A 87 -7.20 1.21 4.20
C LEU A 87 -7.56 1.93 2.90
N ALA A 88 -6.82 2.97 2.51
CA ALA A 88 -7.02 3.65 1.24
C ALA A 88 -6.87 2.70 0.04
N GLN A 89 -5.89 1.79 0.08
CA GLN A 89 -5.70 0.76 -0.95
C GLN A 89 -6.86 -0.24 -1.01
N ILE A 90 -7.36 -0.70 0.14
CA ILE A 90 -8.53 -1.58 0.21
C ILE A 90 -9.76 -0.86 -0.34
N CYS A 91 -10.00 0.39 0.04
CA CYS A 91 -11.11 1.18 -0.48
C CYS A 91 -11.02 1.32 -2.00
N GLU A 92 -9.86 1.67 -2.55
CA GLU A 92 -9.61 1.74 -4.00
C GLU A 92 -9.97 0.43 -4.70
N GLU A 93 -9.54 -0.71 -4.14
CA GLU A 93 -9.80 -2.02 -4.72
C GLU A 93 -11.30 -2.37 -4.68
N VAL A 94 -11.97 -2.14 -3.55
CA VAL A 94 -13.42 -2.38 -3.41
C VAL A 94 -14.21 -1.51 -4.40
N LEU A 95 -13.85 -0.23 -4.54
CA LEU A 95 -14.47 0.68 -5.51
C LEU A 95 -14.30 0.17 -6.94
N THR A 96 -13.12 -0.34 -7.29
CA THR A 96 -12.83 -0.90 -8.61
C THR A 96 -13.69 -2.14 -8.89
N LEU A 97 -13.83 -3.04 -7.91
CA LEU A 97 -14.66 -4.25 -8.03
C LEU A 97 -16.15 -3.91 -8.16
N VAL A 98 -16.65 -2.97 -7.36
CA VAL A 98 -18.05 -2.53 -7.42
C VAL A 98 -18.36 -1.93 -8.79
N GLN A 99 -17.46 -1.18 -9.38
CA GLN A 99 -17.66 -0.63 -10.72
C GLN A 99 -17.63 -1.71 -11.80
N ALA A 100 -16.73 -2.69 -11.71
CA ALA A 100 -16.72 -3.82 -12.63
C ALA A 100 -18.02 -4.63 -12.62
N SER A 101 -18.78 -4.60 -11.52
CA SER A 101 -20.08 -5.27 -11.38
C SER A 101 -21.30 -4.44 -11.83
N ASN A 102 -21.15 -3.13 -12.07
CA ASN A 102 -22.25 -2.24 -12.41
C ASN A 102 -22.16 -1.80 -13.89
N ASP A 103 -23.12 -2.22 -14.72
CA ASP A 103 -23.23 -1.81 -16.13
C ASP A 103 -23.66 -0.33 -16.32
N SER A 104 -24.08 0.36 -15.25
CA SER A 104 -24.54 1.74 -15.33
C SER A 104 -23.37 2.73 -15.29
N THR A 105 -23.14 3.40 -16.41
CA THR A 105 -22.08 4.39 -16.66
C THR A 105 -22.37 5.70 -15.90
N ASN A 106 -22.14 5.72 -14.58
CA ASN A 106 -22.29 6.95 -13.79
C ASN A 106 -21.04 7.82 -13.91
N ALA A 107 -21.16 9.02 -14.47
CA ALA A 107 -20.04 9.96 -14.64
C ALA A 107 -19.30 10.31 -13.33
N GLU A 108 -20.00 10.24 -12.18
CA GLU A 108 -19.40 10.42 -10.86
C GLU A 108 -18.44 9.27 -10.47
N GLN A 109 -18.70 8.04 -10.91
CA GLN A 109 -17.81 6.89 -10.67
C GLN A 109 -16.48 7.05 -11.42
N PHE A 110 -16.50 7.63 -12.62
CA PHE A 110 -15.29 7.96 -13.38
C PHE A 110 -14.44 9.03 -12.70
N LYS A 111 -15.05 10.03 -12.04
CA LYS A 111 -14.31 11.03 -11.24
C LYS A 111 -13.61 10.37 -10.05
N LEU A 112 -14.30 9.47 -9.35
CA LEU A 112 -13.70 8.73 -8.23
C LEU A 112 -12.51 7.88 -8.70
N LEU A 113 -12.62 7.14 -9.80
CA LEU A 113 -11.48 6.40 -10.37
C LEU A 113 -10.27 7.29 -10.66
N ARG A 114 -10.51 8.52 -11.15
CA ARG A 114 -9.42 9.47 -11.42
C ARG A 114 -8.74 9.93 -10.14
N LEU A 115 -9.49 10.11 -9.05
CA LEU A 115 -8.93 10.41 -7.72
C LEU A 115 -8.20 9.21 -7.11
N LEU A 116 -8.69 8.00 -7.32
CA LEU A 116 -8.03 6.77 -6.85
C LEU A 116 -6.62 6.62 -7.44
N ARG A 117 -6.40 7.05 -8.68
CA ARG A 117 -5.04 7.10 -9.27
C ARG A 117 -4.07 7.97 -8.47
N ILE A 118 -4.54 9.01 -7.77
CA ILE A 118 -3.70 9.86 -6.91
C ILE A 118 -3.31 9.09 -5.63
N LEU A 119 -4.20 8.24 -5.10
CA LEU A 119 -3.90 7.41 -3.93
C LEU A 119 -2.75 6.43 -4.19
N ARG A 120 -2.50 6.06 -5.45
CA ARG A 120 -1.33 5.23 -5.82
C ARG A 120 0.00 5.90 -5.50
N ILE A 121 0.09 7.23 -5.66
CA ILE A 121 1.31 8.01 -5.32
C ILE A 121 1.56 7.98 -3.82
N VAL A 122 0.50 8.02 -3.01
CA VAL A 122 0.59 7.93 -1.54
C VAL A 122 1.26 6.61 -1.11
N ARG A 123 1.10 5.53 -1.89
CA ARG A 123 1.75 4.23 -1.62
C ARG A 123 3.28 4.33 -1.70
N ILE A 124 3.83 5.17 -2.58
CA ILE A 124 5.28 5.40 -2.72
C ILE A 124 5.86 6.04 -1.45
N LEU A 125 5.07 6.84 -0.74
CA LEU A 125 5.51 7.48 0.50
C LEU A 125 5.84 6.46 1.60
N ARG A 126 5.43 5.18 1.47
CA ARG A 126 5.90 4.11 2.35
C ARG A 126 7.41 3.94 2.35
N VAL A 127 8.12 4.34 1.29
CA VAL A 127 9.59 4.33 1.25
C VAL A 127 10.19 5.19 2.36
N VAL A 128 9.50 6.27 2.78
CA VAL A 128 9.93 7.09 3.92
C VAL A 128 10.03 6.27 5.20
N ARG A 129 9.20 5.23 5.35
CA ARG A 129 9.26 4.31 6.49
C ARG A 129 10.59 3.56 6.55
N VAL A 130 11.19 3.23 5.39
CA VAL A 130 12.51 2.57 5.33
C VAL A 130 13.59 3.51 5.87
N LEU A 131 13.50 4.81 5.57
CA LEU A 131 14.42 5.81 6.12
C LEU A 131 14.27 5.92 7.64
N HIS A 132 13.04 5.88 8.15
CA HIS A 132 12.79 5.89 9.58
C HIS A 132 13.33 4.62 10.27
N LEU A 133 13.10 3.45 9.69
CA LEU A 133 13.62 2.17 10.20
C LEU A 133 15.15 2.20 10.31
N ILE A 134 15.83 2.74 9.29
CA ILE A 134 17.29 2.90 9.32
C ILE A 134 17.70 3.92 10.39
N SER A 135 16.92 4.98 10.60
CA SER A 135 17.20 5.98 11.64
C SER A 135 17.04 5.44 13.07
N GLU A 136 16.17 4.46 13.30
CA GLU A 136 16.02 3.79 14.61
C GLU A 136 17.15 2.81 14.92
N LEU A 137 17.88 2.35 13.90
CA LEU A 137 19.02 1.43 14.07
C LEU A 137 20.32 2.14 14.45
N ARG A 138 20.37 3.49 14.41
CA ARG A 138 21.54 4.31 14.70
C ARG A 138 21.43 5.01 16.05
#